data_AF-A0A9E3HXV1-F1
#
_entry.id   AF-A0A9E3HXV1-F1
#
_cell.length_a   1.000
_cell.length_b   1.000
_cell.length_c   1.000
_cell.angle_alpha   90.00
_cell.angle_beta   90.00
_cell.angle_gamma   90.00
#
_symmetry.space_group_name_H-M   'P 1'
#
loop_
_entity.id
_entity.type
_entity.pdbx_description
1 polymer ?
#
loop_
_entity_poly.entity_id
_entity_poly.type
_entity_poly.pdbx_seq_one_letter_code
_entity_poly.pdbx_strand_id
1 'polypeptide(L)'
;MKNGSVMLLLTDHLVPGMKLGRDIELKAGSFLITRRELADGQLTPKVIESIRKFSDQFVPVPDRVVVDDDDFVLRHVHKILSEDLHRIMDQVTSGKFYPNFLSDGQIQVKVLRVMEMLFSNPGIVKIAYESKFNSEISRRPAELIAEHNIRAALLALALGLKMGWTIIGLMSLGTAALLHDIGLFDPELSDWMQRLDDCSEEEVREFVEAHQQKAAELLGQQDLSVGSYHRAEILNIISGHHCPDHDETSSRSALLFYFVELADEMVSALPHGLRYNFTGQQIKILGERFRRRVGLVDLLSGLNRLFRGEGGLQMEIVTNLAGLFDLDEILVEDFSGKLNEIIEWCPYDSAAANPPADGNHMPRTIYCRRSSEEGFSCEHMVFVNVEVTDRKGGSRAFLKCATLDERLRDLVGKDRQLQ
;
A
#
# COMPACT_ATOMS: atom_id res chain seq x y z
N MET A 1 29.01 -3.30 -7.02
CA MET A 1 28.20 -2.17 -6.53
C MET A 1 26.78 -2.68 -6.40
N LYS A 2 26.18 -2.63 -5.20
CA LYS A 2 24.73 -2.85 -5.09
C LYS A 2 24.08 -1.74 -5.90
N ASN A 3 23.21 -2.08 -6.86
CA ASN A 3 22.33 -1.08 -7.46
C ASN A 3 21.43 -0.58 -6.32
N GLY A 4 21.83 0.51 -5.67
CA GLY A 4 20.92 1.28 -4.85
C GLY A 4 19.77 1.71 -5.73
N SER A 5 18.56 1.56 -5.24
CA SER A 5 17.41 2.12 -5.91
C SER A 5 17.52 3.66 -5.84
N VAL A 6 16.98 4.34 -6.84
CA VAL A 6 17.14 5.79 -7.00
C VAL A 6 15.78 6.41 -7.30
N MET A 7 15.56 7.63 -6.83
CA MET A 7 14.32 8.38 -6.99
C MET A 7 14.58 9.65 -7.82
N LEU A 8 13.71 9.93 -8.79
CA LEU A 8 13.74 11.18 -9.55
C LEU A 8 12.85 12.22 -8.87
N LEU A 9 13.43 13.34 -8.43
CA LEU A 9 12.74 14.41 -7.70
C LEU A 9 12.77 15.73 -8.44
N LEU A 10 11.72 16.53 -8.29
CA LEU A 10 11.74 17.95 -8.67
C LEU A 10 12.78 18.71 -7.85
N THR A 11 13.48 19.65 -8.48
CA THR A 11 14.54 20.46 -7.84
C THR A 11 14.06 21.26 -6.64
N ASP A 12 12.78 21.63 -6.61
CA ASP A 12 12.17 22.36 -5.49
C ASP A 12 12.06 21.51 -4.23
N HIS A 13 12.04 20.19 -4.35
CA HIS A 13 11.92 19.25 -3.22
C HIS A 13 13.26 18.78 -2.67
N LEU A 14 14.36 19.29 -3.23
CA LEU A 14 15.69 18.96 -2.72
C LEU A 14 15.93 19.68 -1.39
N VAL A 15 16.38 18.91 -0.39
CA VAL A 15 16.85 19.43 0.90
C VAL A 15 18.27 18.97 1.21
N PRO A 16 19.01 19.72 2.03
CA PRO A 16 20.35 19.33 2.42
C PRO A 16 20.39 17.93 3.05
N GLY A 17 21.43 17.16 2.74
CA GLY A 17 21.62 15.80 3.23
C GLY A 17 21.10 14.70 2.32
N MET A 18 20.24 15.01 1.33
CA MET A 18 19.88 14.05 0.27
C MET A 18 21.14 13.63 -0.50
N LYS A 19 21.22 12.36 -0.91
CA LYS A 19 22.34 11.86 -1.70
C LYS A 19 22.01 11.85 -3.18
N LEU A 20 22.92 12.35 -3.99
CA LEU A 20 22.80 12.37 -5.43
C LEU A 20 23.01 10.95 -5.99
N GLY A 21 21.99 10.39 -6.64
CA GLY A 21 22.03 9.06 -7.22
C GLY A 21 22.77 9.01 -8.55
N ARG A 22 22.77 10.11 -9.31
CA ARG A 22 23.50 10.27 -10.59
C ARG A 22 24.03 11.67 -10.80
N ASP A 23 25.13 11.79 -11.54
CA ASP A 23 25.70 13.08 -11.95
C ASP A 23 24.64 13.88 -12.74
N ILE A 24 24.63 15.20 -12.58
CA ILE A 24 23.66 16.09 -13.24
C ILE A 24 24.29 16.61 -14.53
N GLU A 25 23.78 16.11 -15.65
CA GLU A 25 24.21 16.52 -16.99
C GLU A 25 23.31 17.63 -17.54
N LEU A 26 23.93 18.59 -18.24
CA LEU A 26 23.29 19.70 -18.92
C LEU A 26 23.11 19.39 -20.41
N LYS A 27 22.11 20.00 -21.06
CA LYS A 27 21.84 19.89 -22.50
C LYS A 27 23.04 20.19 -23.39
N ALA A 28 24.00 20.98 -22.90
CA ALA A 28 25.24 21.29 -23.60
C ALA A 28 26.27 20.13 -23.61
N GLY A 29 25.97 18.99 -22.99
CA GLY A 29 26.87 17.84 -22.85
C GLY A 29 27.93 18.01 -21.75
N SER A 30 27.79 19.03 -20.89
CA SER A 30 28.62 19.24 -19.71
C SER A 30 27.92 18.78 -18.44
N PHE A 31 28.67 18.56 -17.37
CA PHE A 31 28.10 18.29 -16.04
C PHE A 31 27.97 19.57 -15.23
N LEU A 32 26.82 19.76 -14.59
CA LEU A 32 26.67 20.81 -13.58
C LEU A 32 27.39 20.41 -12.29
N ILE A 33 27.08 19.21 -11.80
CA ILE A 33 27.60 18.62 -10.56
C ILE A 33 27.78 17.12 -10.79
N THR A 34 28.92 16.59 -10.39
CA THR A 34 29.21 15.16 -10.35
C THR A 34 29.18 14.66 -8.90
N ARG A 35 28.81 13.39 -8.69
CA ARG A 35 28.79 12.77 -7.34
C ARG A 35 30.14 12.79 -6.65
N ARG A 36 31.24 12.85 -7.42
CA ARG A 36 32.61 12.90 -6.91
C ARG A 36 32.97 14.25 -6.30
N GLU A 37 32.29 15.32 -6.70
CA GLU A 37 32.50 16.67 -6.17
C GLU A 37 31.77 16.89 -4.83
N LEU A 38 30.86 15.98 -4.48
CA LEU A 38 30.08 16.02 -3.25
C LEU A 38 30.68 15.07 -2.21
N ALA A 39 30.87 15.56 -0.98
CA ALA A 39 31.25 14.71 0.14
C ALA A 39 30.15 13.66 0.38
N ASP A 40 30.51 12.37 0.24
CA ASP A 40 29.59 11.23 0.29
C ASP A 40 28.36 11.33 -0.63
N GLY A 41 28.47 12.09 -1.73
CA GLY A 41 27.35 12.33 -2.65
C GLY A 41 26.26 13.26 -2.10
N GLN A 42 26.43 13.88 -0.93
CA GLN A 42 25.37 14.63 -0.26
C GLN A 42 25.19 16.05 -0.80
N LEU A 43 23.93 16.45 -0.97
CA LEU A 43 23.53 17.80 -1.37
C LEU A 43 23.70 18.78 -0.20
N THR A 44 24.33 19.92 -0.48
CA THR A 44 24.44 21.05 0.44
C THR A 44 23.50 22.17 0.01
N PRO A 45 23.18 23.16 0.87
CA PRO A 45 22.33 24.29 0.47
C PRO A 45 22.82 25.02 -0.79
N LYS A 46 24.14 25.25 -0.90
CA LYS A 46 24.75 25.91 -2.07
C LYS A 46 24.62 25.08 -3.34
N VAL A 47 24.79 23.76 -3.22
CA VAL A 47 24.61 22.82 -4.32
C VAL A 47 23.17 22.82 -4.81
N ILE A 48 22.20 22.81 -3.89
CA ILE A 48 20.77 22.85 -4.21
C ILE A 48 20.38 24.15 -4.92
N GLU A 49 20.90 25.29 -4.45
CA GLU A 49 20.68 26.59 -5.10
C GLU A 49 21.23 26.59 -6.53
N SER A 50 22.42 26.04 -6.75
CA SER A 50 23.00 25.88 -8.08
C SER A 50 22.13 24.97 -8.95
N ILE A 51 21.68 23.84 -8.40
CA ILE A 51 20.80 22.89 -9.10
C ILE A 51 19.52 23.61 -9.57
N ARG A 52 18.83 24.32 -8.69
CA ARG A 52 17.59 25.05 -9.03
C ARG A 52 17.81 26.14 -10.06
N LYS A 53 18.98 26.78 -10.07
CA LYS A 53 19.30 27.85 -11.01
C LYS A 53 19.43 27.36 -12.47
N PHE A 54 19.86 26.12 -12.67
CA PHE A 54 20.14 25.55 -13.99
C PHE A 54 19.20 24.38 -14.34
N SER A 55 18.12 24.23 -13.58
CA SER A 55 17.26 23.05 -13.58
C SER A 55 16.59 22.81 -14.94
N ASP A 56 16.25 23.88 -15.65
CA ASP A 56 15.68 23.89 -17.00
C ASP A 56 16.61 23.29 -18.08
N GLN A 57 17.90 23.20 -17.78
CA GLN A 57 18.94 22.69 -18.68
C GLN A 57 19.28 21.22 -18.45
N PHE A 58 18.62 20.53 -17.51
CA PHE A 58 18.96 19.14 -17.17
C PHE A 58 18.57 18.14 -18.25
N VAL A 59 19.30 17.02 -18.27
CA VAL A 59 19.10 15.87 -19.15
C VAL A 59 19.01 14.60 -18.28
N PRO A 60 18.12 13.63 -18.58
CA PRO A 60 17.15 13.63 -19.68
C PRO A 60 15.89 14.46 -19.41
N VAL A 61 15.60 14.79 -18.16
CA VAL A 61 14.36 15.49 -17.77
C VAL A 61 14.72 16.82 -17.10
N PRO A 62 14.28 17.97 -17.67
CA PRO A 62 14.42 19.27 -17.02
C PRO A 62 13.78 19.28 -15.63
N ASP A 63 14.32 20.12 -14.76
CA ASP A 63 13.83 20.38 -13.40
C ASP A 63 13.85 19.18 -12.46
N ARG A 64 14.58 18.11 -12.83
CA ARG A 64 14.63 16.88 -12.04
C ARG A 64 16.02 16.35 -11.78
N VAL A 65 16.19 15.80 -10.58
CA VAL A 65 17.44 15.25 -10.10
C VAL A 65 17.21 13.84 -9.57
N VAL A 66 18.11 12.93 -9.92
CA VAL A 66 18.11 11.56 -9.41
C VAL A 66 18.84 11.53 -8.07
N VAL A 67 18.14 11.18 -6.99
CA VAL A 67 18.66 11.01 -5.64
C VAL A 67 18.60 9.53 -5.22
N ASP A 68 19.36 9.13 -4.21
CA ASP A 68 19.22 7.80 -3.60
C ASP A 68 17.85 7.69 -2.89
N ASP A 69 17.19 6.54 -2.95
CA ASP A 69 15.85 6.35 -2.37
C ASP A 69 15.86 5.87 -0.90
N ASP A 70 16.51 6.65 -0.03
CA ASP A 70 16.62 6.29 1.38
C ASP A 70 15.40 6.71 2.24
N ASP A 71 15.34 6.20 3.47
CA ASP A 71 14.30 6.51 4.46
C ASP A 71 14.19 8.03 4.75
N PHE A 72 15.27 8.80 4.57
CA PHE A 72 15.23 10.25 4.75
C PHE A 72 14.49 10.93 3.60
N VAL A 73 14.79 10.57 2.36
CA VAL A 73 14.10 11.09 1.17
C VAL A 73 12.61 10.76 1.22
N LEU A 74 12.25 9.51 1.54
CA LEU A 74 10.86 9.09 1.64
C LEU A 74 10.07 9.86 2.71
N ARG A 75 10.64 10.02 3.92
CA ARG A 75 10.02 10.84 4.97
C ARG A 75 9.87 12.30 4.57
N HIS A 76 10.84 12.85 3.85
CA HIS A 76 10.76 14.22 3.37
C HIS A 76 9.63 14.41 2.35
N VAL A 77 9.52 13.50 1.38
CA VAL A 77 8.46 13.56 0.38
C VAL A 77 7.08 13.37 1.02
N HIS A 78 6.94 12.40 1.92
CA HIS A 78 5.74 12.20 2.71
C HIS A 78 5.37 13.46 3.49
N LYS A 79 6.35 14.12 4.13
CA LYS A 79 6.14 15.38 4.84
C LYS A 79 5.61 16.47 3.91
N ILE A 80 6.17 16.64 2.71
CA ILE A 80 5.67 17.68 1.78
C ILE A 80 4.22 17.38 1.36
N LEU A 81 3.91 16.13 1.01
CA LEU A 81 2.54 15.74 0.65
C LEU A 81 1.58 15.94 1.83
N SER A 82 2.01 15.62 3.05
CA SER A 82 1.24 15.81 4.28
C SER A 82 0.99 17.29 4.57
N GLU A 83 2.01 18.15 4.49
CA GLU A 83 1.85 19.61 4.65
C GLU A 83 0.90 20.20 3.61
N ASP A 84 1.00 19.71 2.37
CA ASP A 84 0.12 20.09 1.29
C ASP A 84 -1.32 19.65 1.53
N LEU A 85 -1.54 18.47 2.11
CA LEU A 85 -2.87 17.97 2.45
C LEU A 85 -3.46 18.71 3.65
N HIS A 86 -2.67 18.93 4.71
CA HIS A 86 -3.08 19.75 5.85
C HIS A 86 -3.48 21.16 5.41
N ARG A 87 -2.74 21.78 4.47
CA ARG A 87 -3.12 23.09 3.92
C ARG A 87 -4.47 23.05 3.20
N ILE A 88 -4.75 21.98 2.45
CA ILE A 88 -6.07 21.79 1.81
C ILE A 88 -7.15 21.68 2.88
N MET A 89 -6.92 20.84 3.89
CA MET A 89 -7.86 20.61 4.99
C MET A 89 -8.16 21.88 5.79
N ASP A 90 -7.14 22.62 6.21
CA ASP A 90 -7.28 23.88 6.95
C ASP A 90 -8.11 24.91 6.16
N GLN A 91 -7.94 24.94 4.84
CA GLN A 91 -8.64 25.88 3.98
C GLN A 91 -10.10 25.47 3.79
N VAL A 92 -10.38 24.19 3.53
CA VAL A 92 -11.75 23.66 3.40
C VAL A 92 -12.54 23.82 4.71
N THR A 93 -11.93 23.48 5.84
CA THR A 93 -12.57 23.58 7.17
C THR A 93 -12.77 25.03 7.62
N SER A 94 -11.92 25.98 7.19
CA SER A 94 -12.06 27.40 7.56
C SER A 94 -13.17 28.15 6.82
N GLY A 95 -13.87 27.53 5.86
CA GLY A 95 -14.91 28.16 5.05
C GLY A 95 -14.43 29.38 4.26
N LYS A 96 -13.12 29.64 4.20
CA LYS A 96 -12.53 30.73 3.42
C LYS A 96 -12.62 30.34 1.96
N PHE A 97 -13.63 30.93 1.32
CA PHE A 97 -13.87 30.88 -0.11
C PHE A 97 -12.56 31.11 -0.86
N TYR A 98 -12.15 30.14 -1.65
CA TYR A 98 -11.00 30.25 -2.50
C TYR A 98 -11.53 30.36 -3.93
N PRO A 99 -11.75 31.58 -4.48
CA PRO A 99 -12.15 31.78 -5.88
C PRO A 99 -11.05 31.38 -6.89
N ASN A 100 -10.01 30.67 -6.43
CA ASN A 100 -8.79 30.33 -7.16
C ASN A 100 -8.32 28.86 -6.94
N PHE A 101 -9.14 27.93 -6.42
CA PHE A 101 -8.72 26.63 -5.83
C PHE A 101 -8.18 25.61 -6.86
N LEU A 102 -7.91 26.11 -8.05
CA LEU A 102 -8.38 25.59 -9.31
C LEU A 102 -7.83 26.35 -10.52
N SER A 103 -7.70 27.66 -10.37
CA SER A 103 -7.01 28.50 -11.34
C SER A 103 -5.50 28.38 -11.15
N ASP A 104 -5.04 28.13 -9.92
CA ASP A 104 -3.66 27.76 -9.62
C ASP A 104 -3.56 26.26 -9.36
N GLY A 105 -2.97 25.52 -10.30
CA GLY A 105 -2.86 24.07 -10.27
C GLY A 105 -2.18 23.54 -9.01
N GLN A 106 -2.95 23.15 -7.98
CA GLN A 106 -2.38 22.56 -6.76
C GLN A 106 -2.91 21.17 -6.41
N ILE A 107 -4.19 20.80 -6.54
CA ILE A 107 -4.57 19.40 -6.29
C ILE A 107 -4.18 18.49 -7.45
N GLN A 108 -4.41 18.94 -8.68
CA GLN A 108 -4.00 18.21 -9.87
C GLN A 108 -2.47 18.09 -9.93
N VAL A 109 -1.74 19.13 -9.55
CA VAL A 109 -0.27 19.06 -9.44
C VAL A 109 0.16 18.11 -8.34
N LYS A 110 -0.56 18.01 -7.22
CA LYS A 110 -0.30 16.97 -6.20
C LYS A 110 -0.55 15.58 -6.73
N VAL A 111 -1.65 15.34 -7.44
CA VAL A 111 -1.93 14.05 -8.09
C VAL A 111 -0.86 13.72 -9.13
N LEU A 112 -0.52 14.68 -10.00
CA LEU A 112 0.58 14.53 -10.97
C LEU A 112 1.90 14.24 -10.26
N ARG A 113 2.17 14.87 -9.12
CA ARG A 113 3.37 14.60 -8.32
C ARG A 113 3.36 13.20 -7.73
N VAL A 114 2.23 12.71 -7.23
CA VAL A 114 2.10 11.31 -6.78
C VAL A 114 2.31 10.36 -7.97
N MET A 115 1.73 10.65 -9.14
CA MET A 115 1.97 9.89 -10.37
C MET A 115 3.45 9.90 -10.78
N GLU A 116 4.10 11.07 -10.75
CA GLU A 116 5.53 11.22 -11.04
C GLU A 116 6.39 10.41 -10.07
N MET A 117 6.04 10.39 -8.79
CA MET A 117 6.70 9.56 -7.79
C MET A 117 6.55 8.07 -8.12
N LEU A 118 5.36 7.63 -8.51
CA LEU A 118 5.12 6.24 -8.92
C LEU A 118 5.91 5.87 -10.18
N PHE A 119 5.97 6.75 -11.18
CA PHE A 119 6.78 6.53 -12.37
C PHE A 119 8.28 6.49 -12.05
N SER A 120 8.72 7.31 -11.10
CA SER A 120 10.12 7.42 -10.71
C SER A 120 10.56 6.30 -9.76
N ASN A 121 9.65 5.78 -8.95
CA ASN A 121 9.88 4.70 -8.01
C ASN A 121 8.62 3.83 -7.85
N PRO A 122 8.41 2.85 -8.75
CA PRO A 122 7.27 1.94 -8.65
C PRO A 122 7.23 1.13 -7.34
N GLY A 123 8.39 0.95 -6.69
CA GLY A 123 8.50 0.25 -5.41
C GLY A 123 7.97 1.03 -4.21
N ILE A 124 7.72 2.34 -4.35
CA ILE A 124 7.29 3.21 -3.24
C ILE A 124 5.99 2.73 -2.59
N VAL A 125 5.10 2.09 -3.35
CA VAL A 125 3.86 1.51 -2.83
C VAL A 125 4.18 0.41 -1.82
N LYS A 126 5.07 -0.54 -2.15
CA LYS A 126 5.44 -1.61 -1.21
C LYS A 126 6.07 -1.03 0.06
N ILE A 127 6.94 -0.05 -0.11
CA ILE A 127 7.65 0.59 1.00
C ILE A 127 6.67 1.31 1.93
N ALA A 128 5.67 2.02 1.38
CA ALA A 128 4.67 2.74 2.17
C ALA A 128 3.84 1.82 3.09
N TYR A 129 3.74 0.53 2.76
CA TYR A 129 3.03 -0.48 3.54
C TYR A 129 3.95 -1.36 4.38
N GLU A 130 5.26 -1.08 4.45
CA GLU A 130 6.14 -1.78 5.39
C GLU A 130 5.77 -1.42 6.84
N SER A 131 5.77 -2.43 7.71
CA SER A 131 5.32 -2.30 9.11
C SER A 131 6.04 -1.19 9.90
N LYS A 132 7.30 -0.91 9.59
CA LYS A 132 8.07 0.18 10.23
C LYS A 132 7.45 1.56 10.01
N PHE A 133 6.82 1.80 8.86
CA PHE A 133 6.16 3.08 8.56
C PHE A 133 4.71 3.13 9.06
N ASN A 134 4.13 1.99 9.44
CA ASN A 134 2.76 1.82 9.92
C ASN A 134 2.67 1.51 11.44
N SER A 135 3.72 1.83 12.21
CA SER A 135 3.86 1.43 13.62
C SER A 135 3.73 2.57 14.65
N GLU A 136 3.69 3.83 14.23
CA GLU A 136 3.58 4.97 15.16
C GLU A 136 2.13 5.26 15.54
N ILE A 137 1.66 4.62 16.62
CA ILE A 137 0.30 4.76 17.18
C ILE A 137 0.10 6.12 17.91
N SER A 138 1.16 6.90 18.17
CA SER A 138 1.07 8.15 18.94
C SER A 138 0.79 9.41 18.09
N ARG A 139 0.19 9.27 16.91
CA ARG A 139 -0.15 10.39 16.02
C ARG A 139 -1.54 10.93 16.30
N ARG A 140 -1.76 12.21 16.01
CA ARG A 140 -3.10 12.82 16.17
C ARG A 140 -4.06 12.22 15.13
N PRO A 141 -5.37 12.09 15.41
CA PRO A 141 -6.33 11.52 14.46
C PRO A 141 -6.26 12.15 13.06
N ALA A 142 -6.14 13.47 12.98
CA ALA A 142 -6.01 14.20 11.73
C ALA A 142 -4.77 13.82 10.92
N GLU A 143 -3.65 13.53 11.59
CA GLU A 143 -2.42 13.10 10.93
C GLU A 143 -2.61 11.68 10.34
N LEU A 144 -3.24 10.77 11.08
CA LEU A 144 -3.52 9.42 10.60
C LEU A 144 -4.44 9.41 9.37
N ILE A 145 -5.48 10.25 9.35
CA ILE A 145 -6.37 10.42 8.18
C ILE A 145 -5.59 11.02 7.01
N ALA A 146 -4.77 12.04 7.25
CA ALA A 146 -3.96 12.65 6.18
C ALA A 146 -2.99 11.64 5.55
N GLU A 147 -2.38 10.78 6.36
CA GLU A 147 -1.49 9.72 5.88
C GLU A 147 -2.23 8.63 5.13
N HIS A 148 -3.42 8.26 5.62
CA HIS A 148 -4.33 7.35 4.94
C HIS A 148 -4.65 7.85 3.53
N ASN A 149 -5.09 9.10 3.37
CA ASN A 149 -5.40 9.69 2.06
C ASN A 149 -4.19 9.68 1.11
N ILE A 150 -2.97 9.90 1.62
CA ILE A 150 -1.75 9.85 0.81
C ILE A 150 -1.43 8.42 0.36
N ARG A 151 -1.53 7.44 1.26
CA ARG A 151 -1.31 6.02 0.93
C ARG A 151 -2.38 5.50 -0.03
N ALA A 152 -3.65 5.83 0.23
CA ALA A 152 -4.77 5.54 -0.65
C ALA A 152 -4.54 6.15 -2.04
N ALA A 153 -4.11 7.41 -2.15
CA ALA A 153 -3.79 8.02 -3.44
C ALA A 153 -2.63 7.33 -4.16
N LEU A 154 -1.55 7.00 -3.45
CA LEU A 154 -0.42 6.23 -4.01
C LEU A 154 -0.88 4.87 -4.53
N LEU A 155 -1.63 4.12 -3.73
CA LEU A 155 -2.10 2.78 -4.07
C LEU A 155 -3.12 2.81 -5.22
N ALA A 156 -4.08 3.75 -5.18
CA ALA A 156 -5.09 3.90 -6.22
C ALA A 156 -4.48 4.24 -7.58
N LEU A 157 -3.54 5.19 -7.61
CA LEU A 157 -2.86 5.56 -8.85
C LEU A 157 -1.97 4.43 -9.38
N ALA A 158 -1.27 3.70 -8.50
CA ALA A 158 -0.46 2.56 -8.92
C ALA A 158 -1.31 1.41 -9.49
N LEU A 159 -2.43 1.11 -8.83
CA LEU A 159 -3.37 0.09 -9.27
C LEU A 159 -4.04 0.50 -10.59
N GLY A 160 -4.53 1.73 -10.69
CA GLY A 160 -5.10 2.28 -11.91
C GLY A 160 -4.10 2.24 -13.08
N LEU A 161 -2.83 2.61 -12.85
CA LEU A 161 -1.77 2.53 -13.87
C LEU A 161 -1.58 1.09 -14.34
N LYS A 162 -1.51 0.14 -13.41
CA LYS A 162 -1.34 -1.29 -13.72
C LYS A 162 -2.54 -1.85 -14.50
N MET A 163 -3.75 -1.37 -14.20
CA MET A 163 -4.99 -1.73 -14.89
C MET A 163 -5.26 -0.92 -16.18
N GLY A 164 -4.34 -0.03 -16.58
CA GLY A 164 -4.42 0.70 -17.84
C GLY A 164 -5.39 1.89 -17.84
N TRP A 165 -5.65 2.51 -16.68
CA TRP A 165 -6.47 3.72 -16.63
C TRP A 165 -5.79 4.86 -17.40
N THR A 166 -6.61 5.66 -18.08
CA THR A 166 -6.11 6.85 -18.78
C THR A 166 -5.58 7.88 -17.79
N ILE A 167 -4.70 8.77 -18.24
CA ILE A 167 -4.22 9.89 -17.40
C ILE A 167 -5.38 10.69 -16.82
N ILE A 168 -6.44 10.95 -17.59
CA ILE A 168 -7.63 11.68 -17.09
C ILE A 168 -8.34 10.89 -15.99
N GLY A 169 -8.49 9.57 -16.15
CA GLY A 169 -9.09 8.70 -15.13
C GLY A 169 -8.22 8.62 -13.86
N LEU A 170 -6.91 8.54 -14.01
CA LEU A 170 -5.95 8.59 -12.90
C LEU A 170 -6.02 9.91 -12.16
N MET A 171 -6.16 11.03 -12.89
CA MET A 171 -6.36 12.33 -12.29
C MET A 171 -7.63 12.36 -11.43
N SER A 172 -8.74 11.75 -11.88
CA SER A 172 -10.00 11.73 -11.11
C SER A 172 -9.82 10.90 -9.86
N LEU A 173 -9.24 9.70 -10.04
CA LEU A 173 -9.01 8.73 -9.00
C LEU A 173 -8.08 9.26 -7.92
N GLY A 174 -6.94 9.85 -8.29
CA GLY A 174 -6.00 10.44 -7.34
C GLY A 174 -6.58 11.67 -6.63
N THR A 175 -7.41 12.47 -7.32
CA THR A 175 -8.07 13.62 -6.69
C THR A 175 -9.10 13.15 -5.67
N ALA A 176 -9.92 12.16 -6.02
CA ALA A 176 -10.86 11.54 -5.10
C ALA A 176 -10.14 10.90 -3.91
N ALA A 177 -9.06 10.15 -4.15
CA ALA A 177 -8.30 9.49 -3.09
C ALA A 177 -7.71 10.48 -2.07
N LEU A 178 -7.23 11.64 -2.51
CA LEU A 178 -6.72 12.66 -1.58
C LEU A 178 -7.82 13.35 -0.75
N LEU A 179 -9.08 13.28 -1.18
CA LEU A 179 -10.19 14.07 -0.63
C LEU A 179 -11.34 13.26 -0.03
N HIS A 180 -11.40 11.95 -0.24
CA HIS A 180 -12.57 11.13 0.07
C HIS A 180 -12.99 11.24 1.55
N ASP A 181 -12.01 11.32 2.44
CA ASP A 181 -12.20 11.43 3.88
C ASP A 181 -12.28 12.86 4.43
N ILE A 182 -12.39 13.87 3.56
CA ILE A 182 -12.44 15.27 4.03
C ILE A 182 -13.66 15.56 4.93
N GLY A 183 -14.71 14.74 4.83
CA GLY A 183 -15.87 14.79 5.71
C GLY A 183 -15.54 14.47 7.17
N LEU A 184 -14.53 13.65 7.45
CA LEU A 184 -14.14 13.25 8.82
C LEU A 184 -13.57 14.40 9.67
N PHE A 185 -13.24 15.53 9.04
CA PHE A 185 -12.80 16.74 9.74
C PHE A 185 -13.96 17.61 10.24
N ASP A 186 -15.20 17.24 9.94
CA ASP A 186 -16.36 17.83 10.60
C ASP A 186 -16.30 17.51 12.11
N PRO A 187 -16.48 18.51 13.01
CA PRO A 187 -16.41 18.30 14.45
C PRO A 187 -17.36 17.20 14.96
N GLU A 188 -18.56 17.06 14.39
CA GLU A 188 -19.54 16.06 14.83
C GLU A 188 -19.07 14.64 14.47
N LEU A 189 -18.49 14.45 13.29
CA LEU A 189 -17.96 13.16 12.84
C LEU A 189 -16.63 12.80 13.53
N SER A 190 -15.80 13.80 13.83
CA SER A 190 -14.53 13.60 14.56
C SER A 190 -14.76 13.06 15.98
N ASP A 191 -15.80 13.55 16.67
CA ASP A 191 -16.18 13.02 17.99
C ASP A 191 -16.76 11.60 17.88
N TRP A 192 -17.53 11.31 16.82
CA TRP A 192 -18.05 9.96 16.56
C TRP A 192 -16.93 8.95 16.29
N MET A 193 -15.94 9.31 15.48
CA MET A 193 -14.80 8.45 15.15
C MET A 193 -14.04 7.96 16.40
N GLN A 194 -13.91 8.79 17.44
CA GLN A 194 -13.19 8.43 18.68
C GLN A 194 -13.87 7.30 19.48
N ARG A 195 -15.14 7.02 19.21
CA ARG A 195 -15.97 6.02 19.89
C ARG A 195 -16.51 4.96 18.94
N LEU A 196 -15.97 4.90 17.71
CA LEU A 196 -16.45 4.00 16.66
C LEU A 196 -16.28 2.52 17.04
N ASP A 197 -15.27 2.20 17.85
CA ASP A 197 -15.01 0.84 18.35
C ASP A 197 -16.13 0.31 19.27
N ASP A 198 -16.92 1.20 19.87
CA ASP A 198 -18.03 0.89 20.78
C ASP A 198 -19.41 0.99 20.10
N CYS A 199 -19.45 1.38 18.82
CA CYS A 199 -20.68 1.57 18.06
C CYS A 199 -21.27 0.22 17.57
N SER A 200 -22.59 0.19 17.46
CA SER A 200 -23.32 -0.88 16.78
C SER A 200 -23.09 -0.86 15.27
N GLU A 201 -23.37 -1.97 14.58
CA GLU A 201 -23.22 -2.05 13.11
C GLU A 201 -24.06 -0.99 12.38
N GLU A 202 -25.22 -0.62 12.93
CA GLU A 202 -26.08 0.42 12.36
C GLU A 202 -25.49 1.82 12.54
N GLU A 203 -24.99 2.15 13.74
CA GLU A 203 -24.29 3.43 13.97
C GLU A 203 -23.04 3.56 13.08
N VAL A 204 -22.31 2.46 12.86
CA VAL A 204 -21.15 2.47 11.96
C VAL A 204 -21.59 2.74 10.52
N ARG A 205 -22.71 2.17 10.08
CA ARG A 205 -23.27 2.43 8.74
C ARG A 205 -23.70 3.89 8.59
N GLU A 206 -24.37 4.45 9.58
CA GLU A 206 -24.75 5.87 9.60
C GLU A 206 -23.52 6.79 9.57
N PHE A 207 -22.45 6.44 10.31
CA PHE A 207 -21.18 7.18 10.27
C PHE A 207 -20.54 7.16 8.88
N VAL A 208 -20.53 6.00 8.22
CA VAL A 208 -20.02 5.84 6.85
C VAL A 208 -20.81 6.72 5.89
N GLU A 209 -22.14 6.61 5.90
CA GLU A 209 -23.01 7.43 5.04
C GLU A 209 -22.80 8.94 5.29
N ALA A 210 -22.69 9.34 6.56
CA ALA A 210 -22.55 10.73 6.93
C ALA A 210 -21.22 11.36 6.48
N HIS A 211 -20.08 10.67 6.63
CA HIS A 211 -18.81 11.26 6.18
C HIS A 211 -18.71 11.31 4.66
N GLN A 212 -19.21 10.30 3.94
CA GLN A 212 -19.24 10.30 2.48
C GLN A 212 -20.11 11.44 1.95
N GLN A 213 -21.30 11.61 2.54
CA GLN A 213 -22.19 12.72 2.21
C GLN A 213 -21.52 14.06 2.49
N LYS A 214 -20.89 14.22 3.65
CA LYS A 214 -20.22 15.47 4.02
C LYS A 214 -19.07 15.80 3.07
N ALA A 215 -18.25 14.80 2.72
CA ALA A 215 -17.17 14.96 1.76
C ALA A 215 -17.69 15.40 0.38
N ALA A 216 -18.76 14.74 -0.10
CA ALA A 216 -19.41 15.08 -1.35
C ALA A 216 -20.04 16.49 -1.34
N GLU A 217 -20.67 16.90 -0.23
CA GLU A 217 -21.23 18.23 -0.06
C GLU A 217 -20.14 19.30 -0.07
N LEU A 218 -19.06 19.09 0.68
CA LEU A 218 -17.91 20.00 0.72
C LEU A 218 -17.36 20.18 -0.69
N LEU A 219 -17.17 19.09 -1.44
CA LEU A 219 -16.70 19.15 -2.82
C LEU A 219 -17.72 19.76 -3.80
N GLY A 220 -19.00 19.49 -3.57
CA GLY A 220 -20.13 20.00 -4.34
C GLY A 220 -20.33 21.51 -4.19
N GLN A 221 -19.90 22.08 -3.06
CA GLN A 221 -19.87 23.52 -2.80
C GLN A 221 -18.60 24.19 -3.31
N GLN A 222 -17.51 23.43 -3.50
CA GLN A 222 -16.33 23.96 -4.16
C GLN A 222 -16.62 24.17 -5.65
N ASP A 223 -16.30 25.37 -6.13
CA ASP A 223 -15.97 25.51 -7.54
C ASP A 223 -14.74 24.62 -7.74
N LEU A 224 -14.81 23.63 -8.64
CA LEU A 224 -13.64 22.90 -9.12
C LEU A 224 -13.39 23.18 -10.62
N SER A 225 -12.23 23.69 -11.03
CA SER A 225 -11.63 23.81 -12.38
C SER A 225 -11.14 22.44 -12.78
N VAL A 226 -12.12 21.56 -12.76
CA VAL A 226 -12.12 20.25 -13.34
C VAL A 226 -13.32 20.27 -14.26
N GLY A 227 -13.19 19.65 -15.43
CA GLY A 227 -14.34 19.52 -16.32
C GLY A 227 -15.51 18.86 -15.60
N SER A 228 -16.75 19.17 -16.00
CA SER A 228 -17.97 18.62 -15.40
C SER A 228 -17.96 17.08 -15.29
N TYR A 229 -17.40 16.41 -16.31
CA TYR A 229 -17.21 14.96 -16.31
C TYR A 229 -16.29 14.48 -15.19
N HIS A 230 -15.15 15.15 -15.01
CA HIS A 230 -14.17 14.81 -13.97
C HIS A 230 -14.74 15.06 -12.56
N ARG A 231 -15.51 16.15 -12.41
CA ARG A 231 -16.22 16.45 -11.17
C ARG A 231 -17.20 15.34 -10.79
N ALA A 232 -18.01 14.90 -11.77
CA ALA A 232 -18.97 13.83 -11.58
C ALA A 232 -18.27 12.52 -11.19
N GLU A 233 -17.15 12.19 -11.84
CA GLU A 233 -16.36 11.01 -11.52
C GLU A 233 -15.77 11.08 -10.10
N ILE A 234 -15.17 12.21 -9.71
CA ILE A 234 -14.65 12.39 -8.34
C ILE A 234 -15.76 12.24 -7.32
N LEU A 235 -16.91 12.89 -7.54
CA LEU A 235 -18.06 12.79 -6.64
C LEU A 235 -18.59 11.35 -6.56
N ASN A 236 -18.64 10.64 -7.68
CA ASN A 236 -19.04 9.23 -7.70
C ASN A 236 -18.11 8.35 -6.86
N ILE A 237 -16.80 8.56 -6.96
CA ILE A 237 -15.83 7.83 -6.14
C ILE A 237 -16.01 8.18 -4.66
N ILE A 238 -16.08 9.47 -4.31
CA ILE A 238 -16.21 9.91 -2.91
C ILE A 238 -17.51 9.40 -2.28
N SER A 239 -18.64 9.53 -2.97
CA SER A 239 -19.93 9.07 -2.44
C SER A 239 -20.08 7.55 -2.41
N GLY A 240 -19.25 6.81 -3.14
CA GLY A 240 -19.36 5.36 -3.30
C GLY A 240 -18.22 4.53 -2.74
N HIS A 241 -17.18 5.13 -2.16
CA HIS A 241 -15.94 4.39 -1.85
C HIS A 241 -16.06 3.29 -0.78
N HIS A 242 -17.04 3.33 0.13
CA HIS A 242 -17.31 2.21 1.05
C HIS A 242 -18.40 1.24 0.55
N CYS A 243 -19.26 1.70 -0.36
CA CYS A 243 -20.43 0.96 -0.84
C CYS A 243 -20.60 1.17 -2.35
N PRO A 244 -19.63 0.75 -3.19
CA PRO A 244 -19.75 0.94 -4.63
C PRO A 244 -20.85 0.02 -5.17
N ASP A 245 -21.60 0.50 -6.16
CA ASP A 245 -22.47 -0.39 -6.92
C ASP A 245 -21.59 -1.36 -7.72
N HIS A 246 -21.70 -2.66 -7.46
CA HIS A 246 -20.88 -3.70 -8.07
C HIS A 246 -21.33 -4.06 -9.49
N ASP A 247 -22.56 -3.72 -9.87
CA ASP A 247 -23.18 -4.09 -11.15
C ASP A 247 -23.14 -2.93 -12.16
N GLU A 248 -22.88 -1.72 -11.72
CA GLU A 248 -22.79 -0.55 -12.59
C GLU A 248 -21.40 -0.34 -13.21
N THR A 249 -21.33 -0.33 -14.55
CA THR A 249 -20.10 0.03 -15.28
C THR A 249 -19.62 1.47 -15.03
N SER A 250 -20.48 2.37 -14.56
CA SER A 250 -20.13 3.72 -14.07
C SER A 250 -19.32 3.68 -12.77
N SER A 251 -19.38 2.57 -12.04
CA SER A 251 -18.76 2.40 -10.72
C SER A 251 -17.32 1.88 -10.81
N ARG A 252 -16.74 1.65 -11.99
CA ARG A 252 -15.40 1.00 -12.10
C ARG A 252 -14.32 1.69 -11.27
N SER A 253 -14.27 3.03 -11.26
CA SER A 253 -13.30 3.77 -10.45
C SER A 253 -13.66 3.76 -8.96
N ALA A 254 -14.95 3.84 -8.62
CA ALA A 254 -15.41 3.74 -7.24
C ALA A 254 -15.13 2.35 -6.64
N LEU A 255 -15.34 1.29 -7.43
CA LEU A 255 -15.02 -0.09 -7.08
C LEU A 255 -13.51 -0.30 -6.96
N LEU A 256 -12.71 0.21 -7.89
CA LEU A 256 -11.25 0.17 -7.77
C LEU A 256 -10.81 0.86 -6.48
N PHE A 257 -11.37 2.04 -6.21
CA PHE A 257 -11.04 2.81 -5.01
C PHE A 257 -11.52 2.13 -3.72
N TYR A 258 -12.69 1.47 -3.72
CA TYR A 258 -13.15 0.64 -2.60
C TYR A 258 -12.12 -0.41 -2.20
N PHE A 259 -11.51 -1.11 -3.18
CA PHE A 259 -10.46 -2.10 -2.87
C PHE A 259 -9.16 -1.48 -2.38
N VAL A 260 -8.86 -0.24 -2.79
CA VAL A 260 -7.72 0.53 -2.29
C VAL A 260 -7.93 0.93 -0.85
N GLU A 261 -9.11 1.47 -0.55
CA GLU A 261 -9.57 1.84 0.78
C GLU A 261 -9.53 0.63 1.72
N LEU A 262 -10.20 -0.44 1.32
CA LEU A 262 -10.16 -1.73 1.98
C LEU A 262 -8.73 -2.19 2.28
N ALA A 263 -7.79 -2.02 1.34
CA ALA A 263 -6.41 -2.41 1.55
C ALA A 263 -5.66 -1.51 2.53
N ASP A 264 -5.84 -0.19 2.46
CA ASP A 264 -5.19 0.71 3.41
C ASP A 264 -5.78 0.59 4.82
N GLU A 265 -7.11 0.65 4.95
CA GLU A 265 -7.75 0.58 6.25
C GLU A 265 -7.42 -0.74 6.95
N MET A 266 -7.48 -1.86 6.22
CA MET A 266 -7.21 -3.18 6.82
C MET A 266 -5.75 -3.36 7.22
N VAL A 267 -4.78 -2.65 6.66
CA VAL A 267 -3.34 -2.89 6.88
C VAL A 267 -2.66 -1.80 7.70
N SER A 268 -3.15 -0.57 7.59
CA SER A 268 -2.53 0.63 8.15
C SER A 268 -3.19 1.06 9.46
N ALA A 269 -2.49 1.89 10.21
CA ALA A 269 -3.03 2.48 11.43
C ALA A 269 -4.06 3.57 11.08
N LEU A 270 -5.19 3.56 11.78
CA LEU A 270 -6.25 4.56 11.74
C LEU A 270 -6.58 4.99 13.17
N PRO A 271 -7.32 6.10 13.38
CA PRO A 271 -7.67 6.60 14.71
C PRO A 271 -8.49 5.62 15.56
N HIS A 272 -9.13 4.63 14.93
CA HIS A 272 -10.01 3.63 15.53
C HIS A 272 -9.54 2.21 15.14
N GLY A 273 -9.93 1.19 15.92
CA GLY A 273 -9.53 -0.20 15.73
C GLY A 273 -10.49 -1.04 14.87
N LEU A 274 -11.76 -0.63 14.80
CA LEU A 274 -12.80 -1.28 14.00
C LEU A 274 -12.54 -1.10 12.50
N ARG A 275 -12.88 -2.10 11.70
CA ARG A 275 -12.87 -2.06 10.23
C ARG A 275 -14.26 -2.42 9.73
N TYR A 276 -14.81 -1.58 8.86
CA TYR A 276 -16.23 -1.62 8.48
C TYR A 276 -16.46 -1.77 6.97
N ASN A 277 -15.42 -2.14 6.21
CA ASN A 277 -15.49 -2.35 4.77
C ASN A 277 -16.14 -3.68 4.36
N PHE A 278 -16.31 -4.60 5.32
CA PHE A 278 -16.90 -5.91 5.08
C PHE A 278 -18.30 -5.99 5.67
N THR A 279 -19.24 -6.49 4.88
CA THR A 279 -20.59 -6.81 5.34
C THR A 279 -20.57 -7.93 6.39
N GLY A 280 -21.60 -8.01 7.24
CA GLY A 280 -21.74 -9.10 8.20
C GLY A 280 -21.73 -10.51 7.56
N GLN A 281 -22.18 -10.64 6.31
CA GLN A 281 -22.08 -11.90 5.56
C GLN A 281 -20.63 -12.23 5.15
N GLN A 282 -19.88 -11.24 4.67
CA GLN A 282 -18.46 -11.42 4.36
C GLN A 282 -17.66 -11.75 5.63
N ILE A 283 -17.94 -11.09 6.76
CA ILE A 283 -17.30 -11.41 8.05
C ILE A 283 -17.60 -12.86 8.49
N LYS A 284 -18.81 -13.39 8.26
CA LYS A 284 -19.11 -14.81 8.54
C LYS A 284 -18.26 -15.77 7.72
N ILE A 285 -17.87 -15.40 6.50
CA ILE A 285 -17.03 -16.22 5.61
C ILE A 285 -15.54 -16.07 5.97
N LEU A 286 -15.10 -14.85 6.28
CA LEU A 286 -13.72 -14.51 6.55
C LEU A 286 -13.27 -14.84 7.97
N GLY A 287 -14.18 -14.69 8.94
CA GLY A 287 -13.96 -14.78 10.38
C GLY A 287 -13.87 -13.41 11.07
N GLU A 288 -14.21 -13.39 12.36
CA GLU A 288 -14.29 -12.17 13.20
C GLU A 288 -13.00 -11.34 13.26
N ARG A 289 -11.84 -11.94 12.99
CA ARG A 289 -10.56 -11.22 12.94
C ARG A 289 -10.55 -10.07 11.91
N PHE A 290 -11.35 -10.18 10.84
CA PHE A 290 -11.46 -9.16 9.80
C PHE A 290 -12.28 -7.94 10.22
N ARG A 291 -12.86 -7.92 11.43
CA ARG A 291 -13.39 -6.69 12.04
C ARG A 291 -12.29 -5.75 12.54
N ARG A 292 -11.03 -6.20 12.51
CA ARG A 292 -9.85 -5.45 12.96
C ARG A 292 -8.80 -5.48 11.84
N ARG A 293 -7.76 -4.66 12.02
CA ARG A 293 -6.59 -4.64 11.15
C ARG A 293 -5.97 -6.04 11.00
N VAL A 294 -5.62 -6.41 9.78
CA VAL A 294 -4.90 -7.63 9.39
C VAL A 294 -3.69 -7.28 8.49
N GLY A 295 -2.78 -8.20 8.26
CA GLY A 295 -1.69 -7.99 7.28
C GLY A 295 -2.16 -8.12 5.83
N LEU A 296 -1.37 -7.63 4.86
CA LEU A 296 -1.66 -7.75 3.42
C LEU A 296 -1.89 -9.21 2.98
N VAL A 297 -1.14 -10.15 3.55
CA VAL A 297 -1.25 -11.58 3.20
C VAL A 297 -2.63 -12.10 3.58
N ASP A 298 -3.04 -11.88 4.83
CA ASP A 298 -4.36 -12.29 5.33
C ASP A 298 -5.49 -11.59 4.57
N LEU A 299 -5.35 -10.28 4.31
CA LEU A 299 -6.32 -9.51 3.55
C LEU A 299 -6.54 -10.13 2.18
N LEU A 300 -5.48 -10.22 1.37
CA LEU A 300 -5.57 -10.66 -0.01
C LEU A 300 -6.00 -12.14 -0.13
N SER A 301 -5.60 -13.00 0.80
CA SER A 301 -6.15 -14.37 0.89
C SER A 301 -7.65 -14.36 1.23
N GLY A 302 -8.10 -13.43 2.08
CA GLY A 302 -9.52 -13.19 2.34
C GLY A 302 -10.29 -12.75 1.09
N LEU A 303 -9.76 -11.76 0.35
CA LEU A 303 -10.37 -11.27 -0.88
C LEU A 303 -10.43 -12.35 -1.96
N ASN A 304 -9.36 -13.14 -2.13
CA ASN A 304 -9.36 -14.29 -3.03
C ASN A 304 -10.48 -15.28 -2.65
N ARG A 305 -10.67 -15.57 -1.36
CA ARG A 305 -11.74 -16.47 -0.90
C ARG A 305 -13.15 -15.93 -1.21
N LEU A 306 -13.36 -14.62 -1.07
CA LEU A 306 -14.65 -14.01 -1.37
C LEU A 306 -14.95 -14.01 -2.87
N PHE A 307 -13.99 -13.57 -3.69
CA PHE A 307 -14.29 -13.15 -5.06
C PHE A 307 -13.85 -14.16 -6.14
N ARG A 308 -13.04 -15.18 -5.83
CA ARG A 308 -12.47 -16.10 -6.83
C ARG A 308 -13.50 -16.80 -7.71
N GLY A 309 -14.69 -17.07 -7.17
CA GLY A 309 -15.79 -17.71 -7.90
C GLY A 309 -16.63 -16.75 -8.76
N GLU A 310 -16.53 -15.44 -8.51
CA GLU A 310 -17.33 -14.41 -9.18
C GLU A 310 -16.70 -13.96 -10.51
N GLY A 311 -15.36 -14.01 -10.61
CA GLY A 311 -14.64 -13.50 -11.77
C GLY A 311 -14.79 -11.98 -11.91
N GLY A 312 -14.64 -11.46 -13.13
CA GLY A 312 -14.91 -10.04 -13.42
C GLY A 312 -13.91 -9.04 -12.84
N LEU A 313 -14.37 -7.79 -12.70
CA LEU A 313 -13.53 -6.66 -12.35
C LEU A 313 -12.99 -6.74 -10.91
N GLN A 314 -13.77 -7.26 -9.97
CA GLN A 314 -13.35 -7.46 -8.58
C GLN A 314 -12.11 -8.34 -8.51
N MET A 315 -12.13 -9.50 -9.18
CA MET A 315 -10.97 -10.39 -9.20
C MET A 315 -9.80 -9.85 -10.02
N GLU A 316 -10.08 -9.07 -11.07
CA GLU A 316 -9.04 -8.34 -11.79
C GLU A 316 -8.32 -7.35 -10.87
N ILE A 317 -9.05 -6.61 -10.05
CA ILE A 317 -8.51 -5.69 -9.04
C ILE A 317 -7.69 -6.45 -8.00
N VAL A 318 -8.23 -7.50 -7.39
CA VAL A 318 -7.54 -8.33 -6.39
C VAL A 318 -6.23 -8.90 -6.95
N THR A 319 -6.25 -9.37 -8.21
CA THR A 319 -5.06 -9.91 -8.88
C THR A 319 -3.99 -8.84 -9.09
N ASN A 320 -4.41 -7.66 -9.58
CA ASN A 320 -3.48 -6.57 -9.80
C ASN A 320 -2.90 -6.03 -8.49
N LEU A 321 -3.71 -5.95 -7.44
CA LEU A 321 -3.32 -5.56 -6.09
C LEU A 321 -2.28 -6.53 -5.52
N ALA A 322 -2.51 -7.84 -5.59
CA ALA A 322 -1.53 -8.84 -5.13
C ALA A 322 -0.18 -8.69 -5.86
N GLY A 323 -0.20 -8.52 -7.18
CA GLY A 323 1.03 -8.32 -7.94
C GLY A 323 1.66 -6.93 -7.76
N LEU A 324 0.99 -5.94 -7.14
CA LEU A 324 1.66 -4.70 -6.72
C LEU A 324 2.56 -4.94 -5.51
N PHE A 325 2.32 -6.01 -4.75
CA PHE A 325 3.06 -6.37 -3.54
C PHE A 325 3.94 -7.61 -3.71
N ASP A 326 4.08 -8.16 -4.93
CA ASP A 326 4.72 -9.46 -5.21
C ASP A 326 4.13 -10.61 -4.37
N LEU A 327 2.81 -10.62 -4.29
CA LEU A 327 2.03 -11.60 -3.53
C LEU A 327 1.15 -12.47 -4.45
N ASP A 328 1.41 -12.54 -5.76
CA ASP A 328 0.57 -13.28 -6.71
C ASP A 328 0.35 -14.75 -6.29
N GLU A 329 1.31 -15.34 -5.60
CA GLU A 329 1.25 -16.74 -5.15
C GLU A 329 0.15 -17.00 -4.13
N ILE A 330 -0.33 -16.00 -3.38
CA ILE A 330 -1.43 -16.20 -2.41
C ILE A 330 -2.79 -16.36 -3.09
N LEU A 331 -2.87 -16.02 -4.38
CA LEU A 331 -4.07 -16.21 -5.19
C LEU A 331 -4.22 -17.66 -5.66
N VAL A 332 -3.16 -18.45 -5.55
CA VAL A 332 -3.14 -19.86 -5.92
C VAL A 332 -3.72 -20.70 -4.79
N GLU A 333 -4.90 -21.29 -5.04
CA GLU A 333 -5.55 -22.22 -4.11
C GLU A 333 -5.85 -21.62 -2.72
N ASP A 334 -5.97 -22.45 -1.69
CA ASP A 334 -6.15 -22.03 -0.29
C ASP A 334 -4.76 -21.89 0.38
N PHE A 335 -4.04 -20.82 0.03
CA PHE A 335 -2.70 -20.56 0.55
C PHE A 335 -2.65 -20.55 2.08
N SER A 336 -3.55 -19.81 2.73
CA SER A 336 -3.61 -19.73 4.20
C SER A 336 -3.94 -21.08 4.83
N GLY A 337 -4.90 -21.82 4.28
CA GLY A 337 -5.25 -23.16 4.78
C GLY A 337 -4.08 -24.13 4.67
N LYS A 338 -3.37 -24.15 3.55
CA LYS A 338 -2.17 -24.98 3.36
C LYS A 338 -1.03 -24.58 4.30
N LEU A 339 -0.79 -23.28 4.45
CA LEU A 339 0.24 -22.79 5.37
C LEU A 339 -0.06 -23.22 6.81
N ASN A 340 -1.31 -23.08 7.24
CA ASN A 340 -1.77 -23.54 8.55
C ASN A 340 -1.68 -25.06 8.70
N GLU A 341 -2.05 -25.84 7.68
CA GLU A 341 -1.89 -27.30 7.69
C GLU A 341 -0.42 -27.70 7.92
N ILE A 342 0.53 -27.02 7.28
CA ILE A 342 1.97 -27.28 7.48
C ILE A 342 2.41 -26.90 8.90
N ILE A 343 1.92 -25.78 9.42
CA ILE A 343 2.25 -25.32 10.78
C ILE A 343 1.68 -26.28 11.82
N GLU A 344 0.41 -26.68 11.70
CA GLU A 344 -0.28 -27.61 12.61
C GLU A 344 0.25 -29.04 12.51
N TRP A 345 0.66 -29.48 11.33
CA TRP A 345 1.26 -30.80 11.14
C TRP A 345 2.67 -30.90 11.73
N CYS A 346 3.36 -29.77 11.95
CA CYS A 346 4.73 -29.78 12.42
C CYS A 346 4.85 -30.53 13.77
N PRO A 347 5.59 -31.65 13.85
CA PRO A 347 5.62 -32.52 15.03
C PRO A 347 6.35 -31.92 16.25
N TYR A 348 6.82 -30.67 16.14
CA TYR A 348 7.64 -29.99 17.13
C TYR A 348 6.92 -28.78 17.78
N ASP A 349 5.61 -28.59 17.56
CA ASP A 349 4.76 -27.51 18.15
C ASP A 349 5.41 -26.11 18.15
N SER A 350 6.20 -25.81 17.13
CA SER A 350 7.04 -24.60 17.07
C SER A 350 7.31 -24.12 15.66
N ALA A 351 6.51 -24.59 14.69
CA ALA A 351 6.50 -24.05 13.35
C ALA A 351 5.95 -22.63 13.37
N ALA A 352 6.68 -21.70 12.77
CA ALA A 352 6.24 -20.34 12.55
C ALA A 352 6.69 -19.89 11.16
N ALA A 353 5.78 -19.24 10.43
CA ALA A 353 6.09 -18.66 9.14
C ALA A 353 7.00 -17.44 9.28
N ASN A 354 7.91 -17.26 8.33
CA ASN A 354 8.80 -16.12 8.22
C ASN A 354 8.91 -15.62 6.77
N PRO A 355 8.60 -14.34 6.51
CA PRO A 355 7.89 -13.41 7.40
C PRO A 355 6.57 -13.98 7.96
N PRO A 356 6.06 -13.46 9.09
CA PRO A 356 4.80 -13.92 9.68
C PRO A 356 3.63 -13.88 8.70
N ALA A 357 2.72 -14.86 8.81
CA ALA A 357 1.57 -14.99 7.91
C ALA A 357 0.53 -13.87 8.06
N ASP A 358 0.50 -13.23 9.24
CA ASP A 358 -0.29 -12.05 9.56
C ASP A 358 0.41 -10.73 9.17
N GLY A 359 1.55 -10.81 8.47
CA GLY A 359 2.34 -9.67 8.03
C GLY A 359 2.01 -9.16 6.62
N ASN A 360 2.86 -8.23 6.16
CA ASN A 360 2.72 -7.55 4.87
C ASN A 360 3.62 -8.13 3.76
N HIS A 361 4.28 -9.25 4.04
CA HIS A 361 5.24 -9.86 3.13
C HIS A 361 4.93 -11.35 3.00
N MET A 362 5.14 -11.88 1.79
CA MET A 362 4.94 -13.30 1.51
C MET A 362 5.75 -14.16 2.48
N PRO A 363 5.12 -15.09 3.22
CA PRO A 363 5.87 -16.07 3.99
C PRO A 363 6.68 -16.96 3.04
N ARG A 364 8.01 -16.87 3.13
CA ARG A 364 8.94 -17.62 2.25
C ARG A 364 9.50 -18.86 2.94
N THR A 365 9.52 -18.86 4.27
CA THR A 365 10.13 -19.89 5.09
C THR A 365 9.22 -20.25 6.26
N ILE A 366 9.18 -21.51 6.68
CA ILE A 366 8.60 -21.90 7.98
C ILE A 366 9.74 -22.40 8.85
N TYR A 367 10.01 -21.70 9.94
CA TYR A 367 11.01 -22.08 10.94
C TYR A 367 10.40 -22.99 12.00
N CYS A 368 11.14 -24.00 12.42
CA CYS A 368 10.82 -24.82 13.59
C CYS A 368 11.86 -24.54 14.69
N ARG A 369 11.43 -24.01 15.85
CA ARG A 369 12.34 -23.59 16.94
C ARG A 369 12.57 -24.63 18.05
N ARG A 370 11.80 -25.73 18.13
CA ARG A 370 11.90 -26.74 19.20
C ARG A 370 12.39 -28.12 18.74
N SER A 371 13.42 -28.16 17.90
CA SER A 371 14.31 -29.31 18.04
C SER A 371 15.09 -29.10 19.33
N SER A 372 15.07 -30.06 20.22
CA SER A 372 15.91 -30.12 21.42
C SER A 372 17.42 -30.24 21.11
N GLU A 373 17.82 -30.06 19.85
CA GLU A 373 19.21 -30.08 19.40
C GLU A 373 19.71 -28.67 19.12
N GLU A 374 20.78 -28.27 19.82
CA GLU A 374 21.57 -27.10 19.47
C GLU A 374 21.99 -27.17 17.99
N GLY A 375 21.65 -26.12 17.21
CA GLY A 375 22.02 -26.01 15.80
C GLY A 375 20.94 -26.42 14.78
N PHE A 376 19.76 -26.87 15.22
CA PHE A 376 18.68 -27.20 14.29
C PHE A 376 17.82 -25.99 13.90
N SER A 377 17.76 -25.72 12.59
CA SER A 377 16.75 -24.88 11.95
C SER A 377 16.19 -25.60 10.74
N CYS A 378 14.88 -25.81 10.71
CA CYS A 378 14.18 -26.31 9.52
C CYS A 378 13.76 -25.12 8.67
N GLU A 379 14.22 -25.04 7.42
CA GLU A 379 13.77 -24.06 6.43
C GLU A 379 12.86 -24.77 5.41
N HIS A 380 11.55 -24.54 5.49
CA HIS A 380 10.62 -24.99 4.45
C HIS A 380 10.56 -23.96 3.32
N MET A 381 10.91 -24.31 2.09
CA MET A 381 10.69 -23.42 0.94
C MET A 381 9.27 -23.63 0.44
N VAL A 382 8.46 -22.57 0.47
CA VAL A 382 7.01 -22.59 0.20
C VAL A 382 6.66 -22.86 -1.29
N PHE A 383 7.61 -23.26 -2.15
CA PHE A 383 7.42 -23.23 -3.61
C PHE A 383 7.97 -24.41 -4.42
N VAL A 384 8.36 -25.54 -3.82
CA VAL A 384 8.84 -26.72 -4.57
C VAL A 384 8.10 -27.97 -4.11
N ASN A 385 7.37 -28.67 -4.98
CA ASN A 385 6.64 -29.89 -4.56
C ASN A 385 7.60 -31.08 -4.32
N VAL A 386 7.38 -31.80 -3.22
CA VAL A 386 8.04 -33.05 -2.82
C VAL A 386 6.96 -34.03 -2.37
N GLU A 387 6.90 -35.20 -2.97
CA GLU A 387 6.02 -36.26 -2.50
C GLU A 387 6.65 -37.00 -1.32
N VAL A 388 5.92 -37.09 -0.21
CA VAL A 388 6.30 -37.87 0.98
C VAL A 388 5.28 -38.98 1.16
N THR A 389 5.77 -40.22 1.21
CA THR A 389 4.95 -41.42 1.44
C THR A 389 4.98 -41.81 2.92
N ASP A 390 3.81 -41.96 3.53
CA ASP A 390 3.66 -42.39 4.91
C ASP A 390 3.92 -43.90 5.08
N ARG A 391 3.93 -44.35 6.35
CA ARG A 391 4.17 -45.76 6.74
C ARG A 391 3.09 -46.74 6.23
N LYS A 392 1.92 -46.23 5.81
CA LYS A 392 0.80 -47.03 5.29
C LYS A 392 0.76 -47.03 3.76
N GLY A 393 1.74 -46.40 3.10
CA GLY A 393 1.80 -46.28 1.64
C GLY A 393 0.98 -45.12 1.08
N GLY A 394 0.45 -44.23 1.92
CA GLY A 394 -0.22 -43.01 1.48
C GLY A 394 0.78 -41.96 1.06
N SER A 395 0.77 -41.55 -0.22
CA SER A 395 1.61 -40.44 -0.70
C SER A 395 0.87 -39.11 -0.55
N ARG A 396 1.57 -38.08 -0.06
CA ARG A 396 1.09 -36.69 -0.04
C ARG A 396 2.20 -35.77 -0.56
N ALA A 397 1.83 -34.82 -1.41
CA ALA A 397 2.75 -33.80 -1.89
C ALA A 397 2.84 -32.65 -0.88
N PHE A 398 4.06 -32.26 -0.54
CA PHE A 398 4.42 -31.19 0.38
C PHE A 398 5.38 -30.22 -0.29
N LEU A 399 5.63 -29.07 0.33
CA LEU A 399 6.60 -28.10 -0.14
C LEU A 399 8.01 -28.46 0.39
N LYS A 400 9.04 -28.38 -0.45
CA LYS A 400 10.40 -28.90 -0.23
C LYS A 400 11.07 -28.19 0.93
N CYS A 401 11.58 -28.98 1.86
CA CYS A 401 12.51 -28.52 2.87
C CYS A 401 13.93 -28.98 2.54
N ALA A 402 14.87 -28.04 2.44
CA ALA A 402 16.26 -28.36 2.12
C ALA A 402 16.94 -29.19 3.21
N THR A 403 16.54 -29.02 4.48
CA THR A 403 17.13 -29.68 5.65
C THR A 403 16.44 -31.00 6.05
N LEU A 404 15.15 -31.18 5.71
CA LEU A 404 14.44 -32.43 5.97
C LEU A 404 14.97 -33.55 5.06
N ASP A 405 15.35 -33.25 3.81
CA ASP A 405 15.75 -34.24 2.79
C ASP A 405 16.95 -35.12 3.18
N GLU A 406 17.94 -34.58 3.90
CA GLU A 406 19.11 -35.37 4.34
C GLU A 406 18.76 -36.25 5.55
N ARG A 407 17.99 -35.71 6.50
CA ARG A 407 17.60 -36.43 7.71
C ARG A 407 16.46 -37.43 7.49
N LEU A 408 15.55 -37.17 6.56
CA LEU A 408 14.57 -38.15 6.11
C LEU A 408 15.27 -39.31 5.42
N ARG A 409 16.32 -39.04 4.62
CA ARG A 409 17.18 -40.09 4.07
C ARG A 409 17.90 -40.88 5.16
N ASP A 410 18.37 -40.25 6.22
CA ASP A 410 18.96 -40.96 7.37
C ASP A 410 17.93 -41.77 8.17
N LEU A 411 16.71 -41.26 8.35
CA LEU A 411 15.63 -41.97 9.04
C LEU A 411 15.12 -43.17 8.23
N VAL A 412 14.91 -42.98 6.92
CA VAL A 412 14.57 -44.05 5.97
C VAL A 412 15.72 -45.04 5.81
N GLY A 413 16.97 -44.58 5.92
CA GLY A 413 18.19 -45.39 5.89
C GLY A 413 18.39 -46.24 7.14
N LYS A 414 18.02 -45.73 8.32
CA LYS A 414 18.09 -46.46 9.59
C LYS A 414 17.05 -47.59 9.70
N ASP A 415 15.85 -47.41 9.14
CA ASP A 415 14.83 -48.47 9.10
C ASP A 415 15.19 -49.63 8.14
N ARG A 416 16.05 -49.39 7.14
CA ARG A 416 16.62 -50.47 6.30
C ARG A 416 17.69 -51.32 6.98
N GLN A 417 18.22 -50.89 8.12
CA GLN A 417 19.16 -51.69 8.93
C GLN A 417 18.47 -52.51 10.04
N LEU A 418 17.14 -52.40 10.16
CA LEU A 418 16.32 -53.13 11.14
C LEU A 418 15.33 -54.13 10.50
N GLN A 419 15.51 -54.44 9.21
CA GLN A 419 15.05 -55.70 8.59
C GLN A 419 16.25 -56.62 8.43
#